data_AF-U2A441-F1
#
_entry.id   AF-U2A441-F1
#
_cell.length_a   1.000
_cell.length_b   1.000
_cell.length_c   1.000
_cell.angle_alpha   90.00
_cell.angle_beta   90.00
_cell.angle_gamma   90.00
#
_symmetry.space_group_name_H-M   'P 1'
#
loop_
_entity.id
_entity.type
_entity.pdbx_description
1 polymer ?
#
loop_
_entity_poly.entity_id
_entity_poly.type
_entity_poly.pdbx_seq_one_letter_code
_entity_poly.pdbx_strand_id
1 'polypeptide(L)'
;ADAAVVAQAARTAGELRRRDLLPAIRAHRLQADENARFWANWATVQMGDEEALLPLRQFAEQPGPLQQRALPVLLAWQPRETSVAWIRQLMPQAQQRRMVIQAVGLLGDPLSLPWLTQQMQEVPQARVAGEAFSLITGADLALLDLELRDTPEHDAGPNDDPADANVAMDEDENLPWPDPALVEAWWQGEKGTYQNGQGYFLGQPVSEQGYRLALSTAQQRQRRVAAYGLARFRPTEALFPVAAPAWRQRALLKT
;
A
#
# COMPACT_ATOMS: atom_id res chain seq x y z
N ALA A 1 27.27 3.86 15.13
CA ALA A 1 26.13 4.57 15.76
C ALA A 1 25.14 3.54 16.24
N ASP A 2 24.38 3.85 17.29
CA ASP A 2 23.29 3.00 17.76
C ASP A 2 22.26 2.74 16.65
N ALA A 3 21.76 1.50 16.55
CA ALA A 3 20.89 1.08 15.45
C ALA A 3 19.55 1.80 15.45
N ALA A 4 18.97 2.09 16.62
CA ALA A 4 17.71 2.82 16.70
C ALA A 4 17.88 4.29 16.27
N VAL A 5 19.02 4.91 16.59
CA VAL A 5 19.36 6.26 16.12
C VAL A 5 19.53 6.28 14.59
N VAL A 6 20.22 5.29 14.02
CA VAL A 6 20.36 5.16 12.55
C VAL A 6 19.01 5.01 11.89
N ALA A 7 18.15 4.12 12.41
CA ALA A 7 16.80 3.90 11.91
C ALA A 7 15.98 5.20 11.90
N GLN A 8 15.95 5.92 13.03
CA GLN A 8 15.16 7.14 13.15
C GLN A 8 15.72 8.28 12.28
N ALA A 9 17.05 8.41 12.18
CA ALA A 9 17.70 9.40 11.32
C ALA A 9 17.44 9.12 9.84
N ALA A 10 17.59 7.86 9.40
CA ALA A 10 17.31 7.45 8.03
C ALA A 10 15.84 7.70 7.68
N ARG A 11 14.91 7.29 8.53
CA ARG A 11 13.48 7.56 8.35
C ARG A 11 13.21 9.05 8.15
N THR A 12 13.69 9.89 9.07
CA THR A 12 13.47 11.34 9.03
C THR A 12 14.07 11.96 7.77
N ALA A 13 15.27 11.54 7.39
CA ALA A 13 15.92 12.00 6.16
C ALA A 13 15.15 11.58 4.91
N GLY A 14 14.59 10.36 4.88
CA GLY A 14 13.73 9.86 3.81
C GLY A 14 12.42 10.64 3.68
N GLU A 15 11.76 10.92 4.82
CA GLU A 15 10.54 11.74 4.88
C GLU A 15 10.79 13.18 4.38
N LEU A 16 11.94 13.77 4.74
CA LEU A 16 12.31 15.14 4.35
C LEU A 16 13.05 15.24 3.00
N ARG A 17 13.30 14.13 2.31
CA ARG A 17 14.15 14.06 1.10
C ARG A 17 15.52 14.74 1.25
N ARG A 18 16.22 14.49 2.35
CA ARG A 18 17.60 14.99 2.56
C ARG A 18 18.61 14.22 1.71
N ARG A 19 18.61 14.48 0.40
CA ARG A 19 19.48 13.83 -0.60
C ARG A 19 20.97 14.07 -0.34
N ASP A 20 21.31 15.15 0.36
CA ASP A 20 22.66 15.41 0.83
C ASP A 20 23.16 14.34 1.83
N LEU A 21 22.25 13.66 2.53
CA LEU A 21 22.56 12.55 3.44
C LEU A 21 22.55 11.18 2.75
N LEU A 22 22.19 11.11 1.46
CA LEU A 22 22.05 9.85 0.72
C LEU A 22 23.31 8.97 0.80
N PRO A 23 24.55 9.47 0.56
CA PRO A 23 25.75 8.64 0.66
C PRO A 23 25.95 8.04 2.05
N ALA A 24 25.65 8.80 3.11
CA ALA A 24 25.78 8.35 4.49
C ALA A 24 24.74 7.27 4.83
N ILE A 25 23.48 7.45 4.42
CA ILE A 25 22.42 6.47 4.67
C ILE A 25 22.68 5.17 3.88
N ARG A 26 23.15 5.28 2.63
CA ARG A 26 23.53 4.12 1.80
C ARG A 26 24.57 3.21 2.46
N ALA A 27 25.49 3.76 3.25
CA ALA A 27 26.47 2.97 4.00
C ALA A 27 25.83 1.99 5.00
N HIS A 28 24.56 2.21 5.37
CA HIS A 28 23.79 1.36 6.28
C HIS A 28 22.89 0.33 5.57
N ARG A 29 22.97 0.21 4.23
CA ARG A 29 22.14 -0.70 3.42
C ARG A 29 22.14 -2.15 3.89
N LEU A 30 23.27 -2.62 4.40
CA LEU A 30 23.51 -4.00 4.83
C LEU A 30 23.74 -4.09 6.35
N GLN A 31 23.17 -3.17 7.13
CA GLN A 31 23.23 -3.23 8.60
C GLN A 31 22.71 -4.57 9.12
N ALA A 32 23.33 -5.08 10.20
CA ALA A 32 22.91 -6.31 10.85
C ALA A 32 21.53 -6.16 11.51
N ASP A 33 21.32 -5.03 12.20
CA ASP A 33 20.02 -4.69 12.78
C ASP A 33 18.96 -4.51 11.68
N GLU A 34 17.84 -5.21 11.84
CA GLU A 34 16.77 -5.27 10.86
C GLU A 34 16.09 -3.91 10.65
N ASN A 35 15.83 -3.18 11.74
CA ASN A 35 15.11 -1.91 11.70
C ASN A 35 15.98 -0.81 11.07
N ALA A 36 17.26 -0.74 11.43
CA ALA A 36 18.22 0.15 10.78
C ALA A 36 18.38 -0.16 9.29
N ARG A 37 18.46 -1.45 8.93
CA ARG A 37 18.54 -1.90 7.54
C ARG A 37 17.29 -1.52 6.75
N PHE A 38 16.10 -1.73 7.33
CA PHE A 38 14.83 -1.35 6.72
C PHE A 38 14.78 0.14 6.42
N TRP A 39 14.98 0.99 7.43
CA TRP A 39 14.84 2.44 7.27
C TRP A 39 15.92 3.06 6.39
N ALA A 40 17.12 2.49 6.36
CA ALA A 40 18.15 2.89 5.41
C ALA A 40 17.65 2.66 3.97
N ASN A 41 17.24 1.43 3.64
CA ASN A 41 16.76 1.11 2.29
C ASN A 41 15.48 1.85 1.91
N TRP A 42 14.52 1.93 2.83
CA TRP A 42 13.28 2.68 2.62
C TRP A 42 13.58 4.16 2.29
N ALA A 43 14.47 4.79 3.05
CA ALA A 43 14.81 6.20 2.86
C ALA A 43 15.55 6.46 1.54
N THR A 44 16.42 5.54 1.12
CA THR A 44 17.17 5.74 -0.13
C THR A 44 16.32 5.42 -1.37
N VAL A 45 15.42 4.42 -1.33
CA VAL A 45 14.42 4.22 -2.41
C VAL A 45 13.59 5.49 -2.62
N GLN A 46 13.17 6.10 -1.52
CA GLN A 46 12.47 7.39 -1.53
C GLN A 46 13.30 8.51 -2.18
N MET A 47 14.61 8.38 -2.32
CA MET A 47 15.47 9.35 -3.01
C MET A 47 15.88 8.90 -4.42
N GLY A 48 15.28 7.82 -4.94
CA GLY A 48 15.57 7.24 -6.26
C GLY A 48 16.75 6.27 -6.29
N ASP A 49 17.12 5.67 -5.16
CA ASP A 49 18.17 4.65 -5.11
C ASP A 49 17.67 3.28 -5.59
N GLU A 50 17.89 2.97 -6.87
CA GLU A 50 17.46 1.70 -7.47
C GLU A 50 18.07 0.46 -6.79
N GLU A 51 19.32 0.57 -6.31
CA GLU A 51 20.00 -0.54 -5.62
C GLU A 51 19.33 -0.92 -4.29
N ALA A 52 18.53 -0.01 -3.71
CA ALA A 52 17.79 -0.27 -2.47
C ALA A 52 16.42 -0.93 -2.71
N LEU A 53 15.96 -1.02 -3.97
CA LEU A 53 14.68 -1.68 -4.30
C LEU A 53 14.70 -3.17 -3.98
N LEU A 54 15.80 -3.87 -4.29
CA LEU A 54 15.91 -5.31 -4.02
C LEU A 54 15.92 -5.62 -2.51
N PRO A 55 16.73 -4.97 -1.67
CA PRO A 55 16.62 -5.12 -0.22
C PRO A 55 15.24 -4.74 0.33
N LEU A 56 14.62 -3.66 -0.17
CA LEU A 56 13.28 -3.27 0.27
C LEU A 56 12.22 -4.32 -0.08
N ARG A 57 12.36 -5.00 -1.23
CA ARG A 57 11.48 -6.10 -1.63
C ARG A 57 11.51 -7.26 -0.63
N GLN A 58 12.68 -7.59 -0.06
CA GLN A 58 12.77 -8.65 0.95
C GLN A 58 11.86 -8.35 2.15
N PHE A 59 11.74 -7.09 2.56
CA PHE A 59 10.80 -6.69 3.62
C PHE A 59 9.34 -6.70 3.16
N ALA A 60 9.06 -6.44 1.88
CA ALA A 60 7.71 -6.54 1.32
C ALA A 60 7.22 -7.99 1.22
N GLU A 61 8.12 -8.97 1.15
CA GLU A 61 7.79 -10.40 1.07
C GLU A 61 7.60 -11.07 2.43
N GLN A 62 8.03 -10.42 3.52
CA GLN A 62 7.92 -10.95 4.88
C GLN A 62 6.67 -10.37 5.58
N PRO A 63 5.76 -11.20 6.10
CA PRO A 63 4.62 -10.71 6.88
C PRO A 63 5.08 -9.88 8.09
N GLY A 64 4.39 -8.76 8.32
CA GLY A 64 4.59 -7.95 9.53
C GLY A 64 4.55 -6.43 9.31
N PRO A 65 4.84 -5.63 10.36
CA PRO A 65 4.68 -4.18 10.32
C PRO A 65 5.58 -3.47 9.29
N LEU A 66 6.72 -4.07 8.93
CA LEU A 66 7.61 -3.53 7.92
C LEU A 66 7.08 -3.77 6.50
N GLN A 67 6.33 -4.86 6.28
CA GLN A 67 5.71 -5.19 5.00
C GLN A 67 4.80 -4.08 4.50
N GLN A 68 3.89 -3.64 5.38
CA GLN A 68 2.92 -2.59 5.09
C GLN A 68 3.56 -1.25 4.73
N ARG A 69 4.81 -1.03 5.16
CA ARG A 69 5.59 0.18 4.86
C ARG A 69 6.47 0.00 3.62
N ALA A 70 7.00 -1.20 3.38
CA ALA A 70 7.83 -1.54 2.24
C ALA A 70 7.02 -1.56 0.95
N LEU A 71 5.92 -2.33 0.93
CA LEU A 71 5.18 -2.68 -0.28
C LEU A 71 4.72 -1.45 -1.10
N PRO A 72 4.03 -0.44 -0.53
CA PRO A 72 3.59 0.71 -1.32
C PRO A 72 4.74 1.58 -1.82
N VAL A 73 5.86 1.66 -1.08
CA VAL A 73 7.05 2.39 -1.54
C VAL A 73 7.76 1.62 -2.65
N LEU A 74 7.93 0.31 -2.50
CA LEU A 74 8.50 -0.56 -3.53
C LEU A 74 7.72 -0.42 -4.84
N LEU A 75 6.39 -0.56 -4.80
CA LEU A 75 5.57 -0.51 -6.02
C LEU A 75 5.44 0.90 -6.62
N ALA A 76 5.62 1.96 -5.83
CA ALA A 76 5.65 3.32 -6.36
C ALA A 76 6.91 3.61 -7.18
N TRP A 77 8.04 2.99 -6.83
CA TRP A 77 9.37 3.28 -7.40
C TRP A 77 9.90 2.20 -8.34
N GLN A 78 9.51 0.94 -8.16
CA GLN A 78 9.96 -0.16 -8.99
C GLN A 78 9.32 -0.10 -10.39
N PRO A 79 10.08 -0.38 -11.47
CA PRO A 79 9.52 -0.46 -12.82
C PRO A 79 8.31 -1.39 -12.90
N ARG A 80 7.28 -0.98 -13.64
CA ARG A 80 5.99 -1.66 -13.68
C ARG A 80 6.12 -3.12 -14.11
N GLU A 81 6.88 -3.37 -15.16
CA GLU A 81 7.08 -4.70 -15.75
C GLU A 81 7.75 -5.64 -14.75
N THR A 82 8.73 -5.13 -13.99
CA THR A 82 9.38 -5.87 -12.90
C THR A 82 8.39 -6.19 -11.78
N SER A 83 7.52 -5.24 -11.42
CA SER A 83 6.47 -5.44 -10.42
C SER A 83 5.43 -6.47 -10.86
N VAL A 84 4.99 -6.41 -12.12
CA VAL A 84 4.07 -7.40 -12.72
C VAL A 84 4.68 -8.80 -12.69
N ALA A 85 5.93 -8.94 -13.13
CA ALA A 85 6.62 -10.23 -13.16
C ALA A 85 6.78 -10.82 -11.74
N TRP A 86 7.16 -9.98 -10.78
CA TRP A 86 7.30 -10.35 -9.37
C TRP A 86 5.97 -10.80 -8.76
N ILE A 87 4.91 -10.00 -8.91
CA ILE A 87 3.57 -10.35 -8.41
C ILE A 87 3.09 -11.67 -9.03
N ARG A 88 3.24 -11.84 -10.34
CA ARG A 88 2.85 -13.07 -11.04
C ARG A 88 3.58 -14.31 -10.52
N GLN A 89 4.85 -14.19 -10.14
CA GLN A 89 5.60 -15.30 -9.54
C GLN A 89 5.06 -15.69 -8.16
N LEU A 90 4.55 -14.73 -7.40
CA LEU A 90 3.97 -14.96 -6.06
C LEU A 90 2.49 -15.33 -6.11
N MET A 91 1.79 -15.10 -7.22
CA MET A 91 0.36 -15.41 -7.33
C MET A 91 -0.04 -16.86 -6.97
N PRO A 92 0.74 -17.92 -7.31
CA PRO A 92 0.40 -19.30 -6.93
C PRO A 92 0.63 -19.63 -5.45
N GLN A 93 1.25 -18.74 -4.69
CA GLN A 93 1.72 -18.98 -3.34
C GLN A 93 0.66 -18.55 -2.31
N ALA A 94 -0.04 -19.51 -1.71
CA ALA A 94 -1.18 -19.26 -0.81
C ALA A 94 -0.82 -18.47 0.47
N GLN A 95 0.33 -18.73 1.06
CA GLN A 95 0.91 -17.97 2.18
C GLN A 95 1.21 -16.50 1.84
N GLN A 96 1.43 -16.17 0.56
CA GLN A 96 1.64 -14.79 0.11
C GLN A 96 0.33 -14.12 -0.34
N ARG A 97 -0.82 -14.79 -0.16
CA ARG A 97 -2.07 -14.36 -0.80
C ARG A 97 -2.47 -12.93 -0.43
N ARG A 98 -2.45 -12.59 0.86
CA ARG A 98 -2.77 -11.26 1.38
C ARG A 98 -1.87 -10.18 0.77
N MET A 99 -0.56 -10.40 0.76
CA MET A 99 0.40 -9.45 0.18
C MET A 99 0.16 -9.27 -1.32
N VAL A 100 -0.09 -10.36 -2.05
CA VAL A 100 -0.40 -10.28 -3.49
C VAL A 100 -1.66 -9.47 -3.76
N ILE A 101 -2.72 -9.63 -2.96
CA ILE A 101 -3.94 -8.82 -3.07
C ILE A 101 -3.63 -7.32 -2.91
N GLN A 102 -2.88 -6.97 -1.86
CA GLN A 102 -2.45 -5.59 -1.63
C GLN A 102 -1.59 -5.07 -2.80
N ALA A 103 -0.66 -5.90 -3.29
CA ALA A 103 0.25 -5.55 -4.38
C ALA A 103 -0.49 -5.27 -5.69
N VAL A 104 -1.51 -6.07 -6.05
CA VAL A 104 -2.30 -5.80 -7.27
C VAL A 104 -3.14 -4.53 -7.12
N GLY A 105 -3.71 -4.27 -5.94
CA GLY A 105 -4.43 -3.02 -5.65
C GLY A 105 -3.54 -1.79 -5.81
N LEU A 106 -2.29 -1.87 -5.34
CA LEU A 106 -1.28 -0.82 -5.49
C LEU A 106 -0.77 -0.66 -6.93
N LEU A 107 -0.66 -1.77 -7.68
CA LEU A 107 -0.25 -1.77 -9.09
C LEU A 107 -1.30 -1.12 -10.00
N GLY A 108 -2.58 -1.27 -9.64
CA GLY A 108 -3.66 -0.54 -10.29
C GLY A 108 -4.19 -1.17 -11.57
N ASP A 109 -3.80 -2.39 -11.94
CA ASP A 109 -4.15 -2.96 -13.25
C ASP A 109 -5.58 -3.54 -13.26
N PRO A 110 -6.49 -3.06 -14.13
CA PRO A 110 -7.85 -3.59 -14.22
C PRO A 110 -7.92 -5.08 -14.59
N LEU A 111 -6.86 -5.63 -15.21
CA LEU A 111 -6.76 -7.07 -15.49
C LEU A 111 -6.88 -7.92 -14.21
N SER A 112 -6.51 -7.38 -13.05
CA SER A 112 -6.58 -8.06 -11.76
C SER A 112 -7.96 -8.06 -11.12
N LEU A 113 -8.91 -7.23 -11.58
CA LEU A 113 -10.21 -7.04 -10.94
C LEU A 113 -11.07 -8.32 -10.88
N PRO A 114 -11.20 -9.13 -11.96
CA PRO A 114 -11.94 -10.39 -11.87
C PRO A 114 -11.34 -11.36 -10.85
N TRP A 115 -10.02 -11.36 -10.72
CA TRP A 115 -9.33 -12.20 -9.74
C TRP A 115 -9.53 -11.69 -8.31
N LEU A 116 -9.52 -10.36 -8.10
CA LEU A 116 -9.88 -9.74 -6.82
C LEU A 116 -11.31 -10.08 -6.42
N THR A 117 -12.29 -10.01 -7.33
CA THR A 117 -13.67 -10.42 -7.04
C THR A 117 -13.78 -11.88 -6.63
N GLN A 118 -12.94 -12.77 -7.18
CA GLN A 118 -12.86 -14.16 -6.70
C GLN A 118 -12.32 -14.24 -5.27
N GLN A 119 -11.31 -13.44 -4.92
CA GLN A 119 -10.77 -13.43 -3.55
C GLN A 119 -11.76 -12.84 -2.54
N MET A 120 -12.75 -12.07 -2.98
CA MET A 120 -13.84 -11.58 -2.11
C MET A 120 -14.73 -12.71 -1.57
N GLN A 121 -14.74 -13.88 -2.21
CA GLN A 121 -15.49 -15.06 -1.75
C GLN A 121 -14.81 -15.78 -0.59
N GLU A 122 -13.51 -15.57 -0.43
CA GLU A 122 -12.71 -16.21 0.62
C GLU A 122 -12.70 -15.30 1.86
N VAL A 123 -13.42 -15.71 2.91
CA VAL A 123 -13.60 -14.90 4.15
C VAL A 123 -12.30 -14.27 4.68
N PRO A 124 -11.16 -15.00 4.80
CA PRO A 124 -9.92 -14.41 5.33
C PRO A 124 -9.28 -13.36 4.40
N GLN A 125 -9.69 -13.29 3.14
CA GLN A 125 -9.16 -12.35 2.14
C GLN A 125 -10.19 -11.31 1.67
N ALA A 126 -11.45 -11.46 2.07
CA ALA A 126 -12.54 -10.72 1.47
C ALA A 126 -12.37 -9.21 1.60
N ARG A 127 -12.14 -8.73 2.83
CA ARG A 127 -11.99 -7.29 3.13
C ARG A 127 -10.77 -6.67 2.44
N VAL A 128 -9.62 -7.34 2.45
CA VAL A 128 -8.41 -6.84 1.76
C VAL A 128 -8.56 -6.87 0.24
N ALA A 129 -9.31 -7.83 -0.32
CA ALA A 129 -9.65 -7.85 -1.75
C ALA A 129 -10.60 -6.71 -2.12
N GLY A 130 -11.60 -6.43 -1.26
CA GLY A 130 -12.47 -5.26 -1.36
C GLY A 130 -11.69 -3.94 -1.35
N GLU A 131 -10.76 -3.77 -0.40
CA GLU A 131 -9.90 -2.58 -0.37
C GLU A 131 -9.05 -2.45 -1.64
N ALA A 132 -8.43 -3.55 -2.10
CA ALA A 132 -7.65 -3.54 -3.33
C ALA A 132 -8.51 -3.14 -4.55
N PHE A 133 -9.74 -3.65 -4.63
CA PHE A 133 -10.69 -3.25 -5.67
C PHE A 133 -11.01 -1.75 -5.59
N SER A 134 -11.37 -1.24 -4.41
CA SER A 134 -11.63 0.18 -4.17
C SER A 134 -10.42 1.07 -4.50
N LEU A 135 -9.20 0.62 -4.22
CA LEU A 135 -7.98 1.35 -4.57
C LEU A 135 -7.82 1.51 -6.09
N ILE A 136 -8.21 0.51 -6.88
CA ILE A 136 -8.14 0.56 -8.34
C ILE A 136 -9.29 1.42 -8.90
N THR A 137 -10.52 1.12 -8.50
CA THR A 137 -11.73 1.62 -9.16
C THR A 137 -12.28 2.90 -8.55
N GLY A 138 -11.89 3.24 -7.32
CA GLY A 138 -12.46 4.34 -6.56
C GLY A 138 -13.85 4.02 -5.98
N ALA A 139 -14.36 2.80 -6.15
CA ALA A 139 -15.62 2.37 -5.57
C ALA A 139 -15.53 2.41 -4.03
N ASP A 140 -16.35 3.23 -3.40
CA ASP A 140 -16.58 3.13 -1.97
C ASP A 140 -17.69 2.09 -1.75
N LEU A 141 -17.31 0.91 -1.26
CA LEU A 141 -18.21 -0.24 -1.22
C LEU A 141 -19.42 -0.02 -0.31
N ALA A 142 -19.24 0.70 0.80
CA ALA A 142 -20.34 1.02 1.71
C ALA A 142 -21.25 2.09 1.09
N LEU A 143 -20.68 3.14 0.49
CA LEU A 143 -21.47 4.21 -0.15
C LEU A 143 -22.29 3.70 -1.35
N LEU A 144 -21.80 2.67 -2.03
CA LEU A 144 -22.43 2.08 -3.21
C LEU A 144 -23.31 0.86 -2.89
N ASP A 145 -23.52 0.54 -1.60
CA ASP A 145 -24.27 -0.63 -1.15
C ASP A 145 -23.74 -1.96 -1.76
N LEU A 146 -22.41 -2.09 -1.91
CA LEU A 146 -21.72 -3.26 -2.47
C LEU A 146 -21.17 -4.22 -1.40
N GLU A 147 -21.63 -4.08 -0.16
CA GLU A 147 -21.23 -4.90 0.98
C GLU A 147 -22.30 -5.93 1.36
N LEU A 148 -21.87 -7.00 2.03
CA LEU A 148 -22.78 -7.99 2.58
C LEU A 148 -23.68 -7.34 3.63
N ARG A 149 -24.98 -7.67 3.59
CA ARG A 149 -25.93 -7.24 4.62
C ARG A 149 -25.67 -7.88 5.97
N ASP A 150 -25.30 -9.17 5.94
CA ASP A 150 -24.95 -9.96 7.11
C ASP A 150 -23.45 -10.24 7.07
N THR A 151 -22.72 -9.78 8.08
CA THR A 151 -21.26 -9.96 8.14
C THR A 151 -20.92 -11.39 8.56
N PRO A 152 -19.97 -12.06 7.90
CA PRO A 152 -19.50 -13.38 8.32
C PRO A 152 -18.91 -13.35 9.73
N GLU A 153 -19.09 -14.44 10.48
CA GLU A 153 -18.31 -14.67 11.71
C GLU A 153 -16.85 -14.94 11.30
N HIS A 154 -15.95 -14.04 11.70
CA HIS A 154 -14.53 -14.17 11.42
C HIS A 154 -13.71 -13.60 12.57
N ASP A 155 -12.91 -14.48 13.20
CA ASP A 155 -12.10 -14.14 14.36
C ASP A 155 -10.64 -13.96 13.93
N ALA A 156 -10.26 -12.70 13.68
CA ALA A 156 -8.92 -12.31 13.22
C ALA A 156 -8.13 -11.46 14.23
N GLY A 157 -8.75 -11.13 15.37
CA GLY A 157 -8.18 -10.29 16.43
C GLY A 157 -7.81 -11.07 17.68
N PRO A 158 -7.32 -10.37 18.73
CA PRO A 158 -7.13 -11.00 20.03
C PRO A 158 -8.50 -11.32 20.66
N ASN A 159 -8.59 -12.46 21.35
CA ASN A 159 -9.76 -12.78 22.18
C ASN A 159 -9.49 -12.39 23.65
N ASP A 160 -10.50 -12.58 24.50
CA ASP A 160 -10.43 -12.25 25.92
C ASP A 160 -9.69 -13.32 26.76
N ASP A 161 -9.12 -14.37 26.15
CA ASP A 161 -8.38 -15.39 26.88
C ASP A 161 -6.97 -14.88 27.24
N PRO A 162 -6.65 -14.65 28.52
CA PRO A 162 -5.32 -14.19 28.93
C PRO A 162 -4.20 -15.21 28.67
N ALA A 163 -4.54 -16.46 28.34
CA ALA A 163 -3.58 -17.48 27.92
C ALA A 163 -3.37 -17.52 26.40
N ASP A 164 -4.17 -16.79 25.60
CA ASP A 164 -3.94 -16.67 24.16
C ASP A 164 -2.72 -15.78 23.87
N ALA A 165 -1.81 -16.30 23.05
CA ALA A 165 -0.63 -15.57 22.63
C ALA A 165 -0.91 -14.57 21.50
N ASN A 166 -2.08 -14.65 20.85
CA ASN A 166 -2.46 -13.74 19.79
C ASN A 166 -2.96 -12.40 20.35
N VAL A 167 -2.03 -11.44 20.45
CA VAL A 167 -2.33 -10.04 20.81
C VAL A 167 -2.49 -9.12 19.60
N ALA A 168 -2.44 -9.66 18.38
CA ALA A 168 -2.44 -8.86 17.16
C ALA A 168 -3.85 -8.40 16.81
N MET A 169 -4.05 -7.08 16.74
CA MET A 169 -5.31 -6.50 16.25
C MET A 169 -5.57 -6.85 14.79
N ASP A 170 -6.84 -7.04 14.46
CA ASP A 170 -7.28 -7.22 13.08
C ASP A 170 -7.03 -5.94 12.25
N GLU A 171 -6.17 -6.03 11.25
CA GLU A 171 -5.80 -4.93 10.36
C GLU A 171 -6.96 -4.43 9.48
N ASP A 172 -7.96 -5.27 9.28
CA ASP A 172 -9.07 -5.06 8.37
C ASP A 172 -10.38 -4.76 9.11
N GLU A 173 -10.35 -4.63 10.44
CA GLU A 173 -11.53 -4.45 11.31
C GLU A 173 -12.52 -3.40 10.78
N ASN A 174 -12.00 -2.30 10.24
CA ASN A 174 -12.78 -1.16 9.74
C ASN A 174 -13.08 -1.22 8.24
N LEU A 175 -12.75 -2.31 7.55
CA LEU A 175 -13.04 -2.50 6.14
C LEU A 175 -14.39 -3.18 5.94
N PRO A 176 -15.17 -2.77 4.94
CA PRO A 176 -16.45 -3.39 4.61
C PRO A 176 -16.24 -4.83 4.12
N TRP A 177 -17.22 -5.69 4.38
CA TRP A 177 -17.27 -7.04 3.83
C TRP A 177 -17.88 -6.99 2.41
N PRO A 178 -17.10 -7.12 1.33
CA PRO A 178 -17.65 -7.01 -0.02
C PRO A 178 -18.65 -8.13 -0.32
N ASP A 179 -19.74 -7.79 -1.02
CA ASP A 179 -20.58 -8.79 -1.69
C ASP A 179 -20.02 -9.03 -3.11
N PRO A 180 -19.44 -10.21 -3.40
CA PRO A 180 -18.80 -10.46 -4.69
C PRO A 180 -19.77 -10.33 -5.88
N ALA A 181 -21.05 -10.65 -5.70
CA ALA A 181 -22.03 -10.57 -6.78
C ALA A 181 -22.43 -9.13 -7.08
N LEU A 182 -22.61 -8.30 -6.05
CA LEU A 182 -22.88 -6.87 -6.22
C LEU A 182 -21.67 -6.13 -6.80
N VAL A 183 -20.47 -6.43 -6.31
CA VAL A 183 -19.22 -5.87 -6.84
C VAL A 183 -19.03 -6.24 -8.31
N GLU A 184 -19.26 -7.51 -8.68
CA GLU A 184 -19.15 -7.94 -10.07
C GLU A 184 -20.17 -7.21 -10.95
N ALA A 185 -21.44 -7.12 -10.52
CA ALA A 185 -22.48 -6.43 -11.27
C ALA A 185 -22.16 -4.94 -11.48
N TRP A 186 -21.68 -4.26 -10.45
CA TRP A 186 -21.20 -2.88 -10.54
C TRP A 186 -20.04 -2.75 -11.53
N TRP A 187 -19.04 -3.64 -11.43
CA TRP A 187 -17.88 -3.63 -12.31
C TRP A 187 -18.24 -3.80 -13.78
N GLN A 188 -19.22 -4.65 -14.10
CA GLN A 188 -19.68 -4.85 -15.48
C GLN A 188 -20.22 -3.55 -16.12
N GLY A 189 -20.77 -2.63 -15.32
CA GLY A 189 -21.22 -1.31 -15.77
C GLY A 189 -20.08 -0.30 -15.98
N GLU A 190 -19.02 -0.39 -15.18
CA GLU A 190 -17.94 0.60 -15.15
C GLU A 190 -16.75 0.25 -16.05
N LYS A 191 -16.53 -1.04 -16.33
CA LYS A 191 -15.33 -1.54 -17.03
C LYS A 191 -15.01 -0.89 -18.38
N GLY A 192 -16.00 -0.28 -19.04
CA GLY A 192 -15.86 0.35 -20.35
C GLY A 192 -14.87 1.53 -20.39
N THR A 193 -14.61 2.17 -19.24
CA THR A 193 -13.65 3.30 -19.15
C THR A 193 -12.22 2.87 -18.81
N TYR A 194 -11.98 1.57 -18.63
CA TYR A 194 -10.71 1.04 -18.16
C TYR A 194 -9.93 0.36 -19.28
N GLN A 195 -8.60 0.36 -19.14
CA GLN A 195 -7.67 -0.26 -20.07
C GLN A 195 -6.70 -1.15 -19.31
N ASN A 196 -6.63 -2.42 -19.69
CA ASN A 196 -5.68 -3.37 -19.11
C ASN A 196 -4.23 -2.97 -19.44
N GLY A 197 -3.30 -3.28 -18.54
CA GLY A 197 -1.88 -2.92 -18.69
C GLY A 197 -1.54 -1.51 -18.20
N GLN A 198 -2.55 -0.66 -17.98
CA GLN A 198 -2.42 0.68 -17.40
C GLN A 198 -2.73 0.63 -15.90
N GLY A 199 -1.99 1.40 -15.10
CA GLY A 199 -2.29 1.56 -13.67
C GLY A 199 -3.39 2.60 -13.44
N TYR A 200 -4.37 2.25 -12.59
CA TYR A 200 -5.42 3.12 -12.08
C TYR A 200 -5.30 3.27 -10.57
N PHE A 201 -5.71 4.43 -10.07
CA PHE A 201 -5.83 4.71 -8.65
C PHE A 201 -7.07 5.58 -8.43
N LEU A 202 -7.99 5.06 -7.62
CA LEU A 202 -9.30 5.66 -7.34
C LEU A 202 -10.08 6.00 -8.62
N GLY A 203 -10.11 5.06 -9.57
CA GLY A 203 -10.88 5.17 -10.81
C GLY A 203 -10.26 6.06 -11.89
N GLN A 204 -9.07 6.60 -11.64
CA GLN A 204 -8.35 7.46 -12.58
C GLN A 204 -7.02 6.82 -13.00
N PRO A 205 -6.59 6.97 -14.26
CA PRO A 205 -5.23 6.60 -14.66
C PRO A 205 -4.21 7.28 -13.73
N VAL A 206 -3.23 6.50 -13.28
CA VAL A 206 -2.23 6.99 -12.31
C VAL A 206 -1.51 8.21 -12.87
N SER A 207 -1.60 9.32 -12.14
CA SER A 207 -1.01 10.60 -12.49
C SER A 207 -0.64 11.39 -11.23
N GLU A 208 0.25 12.37 -11.38
CA GLU A 208 0.58 13.29 -10.29
C GLU A 208 -0.67 14.00 -9.75
N GLN A 209 -1.51 14.52 -10.67
CA GLN A 209 -2.74 15.23 -10.32
C GLN A 209 -3.73 14.32 -9.58
N GLY A 210 -3.89 13.08 -10.02
CA GLY A 210 -4.75 12.10 -9.36
C GLY A 210 -4.34 11.84 -7.91
N TYR A 211 -3.04 11.64 -7.67
CA TYR A 211 -2.54 11.48 -6.30
C TYR A 211 -2.72 12.74 -5.44
N ARG A 212 -2.48 13.93 -6.00
CA ARG A 212 -2.73 15.19 -5.28
C ARG A 212 -4.19 15.37 -4.91
N LEU A 213 -5.12 15.05 -5.83
CA LEU A 213 -6.55 15.08 -5.55
C LEU A 213 -6.90 14.13 -4.41
N ALA A 214 -6.44 12.88 -4.48
CA ALA A 214 -6.69 11.88 -3.45
C ALA A 214 -6.16 12.29 -2.07
N LEU A 215 -5.03 13.00 -1.97
CA LEU A 215 -4.55 13.54 -0.69
C LEU A 215 -5.54 14.50 -0.02
N SER A 216 -6.44 15.11 -0.79
CA SER A 216 -7.46 16.04 -0.31
C SER A 216 -8.84 15.41 -0.06
N THR A 217 -9.22 14.39 -0.84
CA THR A 217 -10.58 13.85 -0.85
C THR A 217 -10.70 12.40 -0.36
N ALA A 218 -9.63 11.61 -0.40
CA ALA A 218 -9.69 10.18 -0.16
C ALA A 218 -9.65 9.84 1.34
N GLN A 219 -9.94 8.58 1.67
CA GLN A 219 -9.87 8.07 3.04
C GLN A 219 -8.41 7.87 3.49
N GLN A 220 -8.15 7.78 4.81
CA GLN A 220 -6.78 7.84 5.36
C GLN A 220 -5.82 6.77 4.80
N ARG A 221 -6.30 5.52 4.59
CA ARG A 221 -5.48 4.44 4.00
C ARG A 221 -5.10 4.76 2.55
N GLN A 222 -6.04 5.27 1.76
CA GLN A 222 -5.82 5.71 0.37
C GLN A 222 -4.88 6.93 0.29
N ARG A 223 -5.02 7.90 1.20
CA ARG A 223 -4.12 9.07 1.29
C ARG A 223 -2.67 8.66 1.52
N ARG A 224 -2.43 7.62 2.34
CA ARG A 224 -1.08 7.08 2.56
C ARG A 224 -0.48 6.51 1.27
N VAL A 225 -1.27 5.76 0.48
CA VAL A 225 -0.85 5.27 -0.84
C VAL A 225 -0.56 6.45 -1.78
N ALA A 226 -1.45 7.45 -1.80
CA ALA A 226 -1.28 8.64 -2.63
C ALA A 226 -0.02 9.43 -2.29
N ALA A 227 0.36 9.52 -1.02
CA ALA A 227 1.60 10.19 -0.61
C ALA A 227 2.85 9.49 -1.17
N TYR A 228 2.88 8.15 -1.17
CA TYR A 228 3.98 7.38 -1.75
C TYR A 228 3.96 7.39 -3.27
N GLY A 229 2.78 7.31 -3.89
CA GLY A 229 2.62 7.43 -5.34
C GLY A 229 3.04 8.80 -5.86
N LEU A 230 2.67 9.89 -5.18
CA LEU A 230 3.07 11.26 -5.52
C LEU A 230 4.59 11.44 -5.43
N ALA A 231 5.22 10.76 -4.48
CA ALA A 231 6.65 10.83 -4.20
C ALA A 231 7.52 10.56 -5.46
N ARG A 232 7.07 9.68 -6.35
CA ARG A 232 7.79 9.35 -7.60
C ARG A 232 7.76 10.48 -8.62
N PHE A 233 6.69 11.28 -8.65
CA PHE A 233 6.52 12.42 -9.55
C PHE A 233 7.26 13.65 -9.02
N ARG A 234 7.41 13.76 -7.70
CA ARG A 234 8.14 14.82 -7.01
C ARG A 234 9.34 14.25 -6.22
N PRO A 235 10.37 13.71 -6.89
CA PRO A 235 11.48 13.00 -6.25
C PRO A 235 12.39 13.90 -5.39
N THR A 236 12.22 15.22 -5.45
CA THR A 236 12.99 16.22 -4.69
C THR A 236 12.18 16.88 -3.58
N GLU A 237 10.88 16.61 -3.47
CA GLU A 237 10.01 17.22 -2.46
C GLU A 237 9.78 16.27 -1.28
N ALA A 238 9.71 16.83 -0.07
CA ALA A 238 9.37 16.09 1.14
C ALA A 238 8.09 15.26 0.95
N LEU A 239 8.06 14.08 1.54
CA LEU A 239 6.87 13.23 1.52
C LEU A 239 5.70 13.97 2.16
N PHE A 240 4.53 13.86 1.54
CA PHE A 240 3.33 14.46 2.08
C PHE A 240 3.00 13.83 3.46
N PRO A 241 2.95 14.62 4.55
CA PRO A 241 2.83 14.07 5.89
C PRO A 241 1.37 13.79 6.24
N VAL A 242 0.84 12.64 5.79
CA VAL A 242 -0.58 12.24 5.98
C VAL A 242 -1.01 12.11 7.46
N ALA A 243 -0.06 12.00 8.38
CA ALA A 243 -0.29 11.96 9.82
C ALA A 243 -0.13 13.32 10.53
N ALA A 244 0.25 14.39 9.81
CA ALA A 244 0.35 15.73 10.40
C ALA A 244 -1.04 16.26 10.81
N PRO A 245 -1.13 17.29 11.67
CA PRO A 245 -2.41 17.93 11.95
C PRO A 245 -3.10 18.46 10.68
N ALA A 246 -4.43 18.40 10.63
CA ALA A 246 -5.22 18.71 9.43
C ALA A 246 -4.93 20.11 8.84
N TRP A 247 -4.69 21.12 9.68
CA TRP A 247 -4.34 22.47 9.21
C TRP A 247 -3.03 22.51 8.41
N ARG A 248 -2.02 21.73 8.83
CA ARG A 248 -0.72 21.64 8.13
C ARG A 248 -0.89 20.93 6.79
N GLN A 249 -1.67 19.84 6.78
CA GLN A 249 -1.98 19.12 5.55
C GLN A 249 -2.72 20.02 4.54
N ARG A 250 -3.71 20.80 4.99
CA ARG A 250 -4.46 21.76 4.15
C ARG A 250 -3.58 22.88 3.60
N ALA A 251 -2.61 23.38 4.37
CA ALA A 251 -1.68 24.39 3.89
C ALA A 251 -0.79 23.85 2.75
N LEU A 252 -0.28 22.62 2.89
CA LEU A 252 0.56 21.98 1.89
C LEU A 252 -0.19 21.65 0.59
N LEU A 253 -1.48 21.36 0.64
CA LEU A 253 -2.28 21.05 -0.56
C LEU A 253 -2.71 22.27 -1.37
N LYS A 254 -2.68 23.47 -0.78
CA LYS A 254 -2.99 24.73 -1.46
C LYS A 254 -1.84 25.27 -2.31
N THR A 255 -0.63 24.73 -2.10
CA THR A 255 0.60 25.12 -2.80
C THR A 255 0.80 24.21 -4.00
#